data_AF-R7I8D2-F1
#
_entry.id   AF-R7I8D2-F1
#
_cell.length_a   1.000
_cell.length_b   1.000
_cell.length_c   1.000
_cell.angle_alpha   90.00
_cell.angle_beta   90.00
_cell.angle_gamma   90.00
#
_symmetry.space_group_name_H-M   'P 1'
#
loop_
_entity.id
_entity.type
_entity.pdbx_description
1 polymer ?
#
loop_
_entity_poly.entity_id
_entity_poly.type
_entity_poly.pdbx_seq_one_letter_code
_entity_poly.pdbx_strand_id
1 'polypeptide(L)'
;MKRLAFYTFWEKNGIVRKYVLTYLKGLQEVADRIIVIANGNLSSEGKKALERLGVDVLQRENRGIDFGAWKAAFDHLGWSEV
;
A
#
# COMPACT_ATOMS: atom_id res chain seq x y z
N MET A 1 3.68 9.46 19.63
CA MET A 1 3.46 8.15 19.00
C MET A 1 3.47 8.33 17.50
N LYS A 2 4.26 7.55 16.74
CA LYS A 2 4.21 7.56 15.26
C LYS A 2 3.21 6.49 14.80
N ARG A 3 2.46 6.76 13.74
CA ARG A 3 1.39 5.90 13.22
C ARG A 3 1.76 5.36 11.85
N LEU A 4 1.89 4.05 11.79
CA LEU A 4 2.07 3.30 10.55
C LEU A 4 0.70 2.79 10.10
N ALA A 5 0.34 3.04 8.84
CA ALA A 5 -0.89 2.53 8.24
C ALA A 5 -0.58 1.60 7.06
N PHE A 6 -1.34 0.52 6.96
CA PHE A 6 -1.29 -0.38 5.81
C PHE A 6 -2.57 -0.24 4.99
N TYR A 7 -2.40 -0.06 3.69
CA TYR A 7 -3.50 -0.05 2.73
C TYR A 7 -3.27 -1.15 1.70
N THR A 8 -4.07 -2.22 1.78
CA THR A 8 -4.00 -3.32 0.82
C THR A 8 -5.04 -3.12 -0.27
N PHE A 9 -4.67 -3.34 -1.53
CA PHE A 9 -5.63 -3.42 -2.61
C PHE A 9 -5.22 -4.47 -3.66
N TRP A 10 -6.23 -4.94 -4.39
CA TRP A 10 -6.06 -5.74 -5.60
C TRP A 10 -6.87 -5.09 -6.71
N GLU A 11 -6.29 -5.03 -7.91
CA GLU A 11 -6.99 -4.59 -9.11
C GLU A 11 -6.51 -5.42 -10.30
N LYS A 12 -7.45 -5.91 -11.13
CA LYS A 12 -7.18 -6.86 -12.21
C LYS A 12 -6.08 -6.39 -13.18
N ASN A 13 -6.09 -5.10 -13.53
CA ASN A 13 -5.17 -4.46 -14.47
C ASN A 13 -4.11 -3.62 -13.74
N GLY A 14 -4.06 -3.69 -12.40
CA GLY A 14 -3.16 -2.89 -11.57
C GLY A 14 -3.44 -1.39 -11.60
N ILE A 15 -4.65 -0.97 -11.96
CA ILE A 15 -4.99 0.45 -12.06
C ILE A 15 -5.24 1.03 -10.66
N VAL A 16 -4.46 2.03 -10.27
CA VAL A 16 -4.75 2.83 -9.07
C VAL A 16 -5.84 3.85 -9.41
N ARG A 17 -7.07 3.54 -9.01
CA ARG A 17 -8.24 4.38 -9.31
C ARG A 17 -8.20 5.67 -8.49
N LYS A 18 -8.89 6.71 -8.99
CA LYS A 18 -8.94 8.03 -8.34
C LYS A 18 -9.39 7.96 -6.87
N TYR A 19 -10.37 7.12 -6.55
CA TYR A 19 -10.84 6.99 -5.16
C TYR A 19 -9.77 6.45 -4.21
N VAL A 20 -8.84 5.60 -4.69
CA VAL A 20 -7.71 5.10 -3.90
C VAL A 20 -6.81 6.27 -3.52
N LEU A 21 -6.51 7.15 -4.47
CA LEU A 21 -5.71 8.35 -4.20
C LEU A 21 -6.43 9.30 -3.24
N THR A 22 -7.74 9.48 -3.38
CA THR A 22 -8.54 10.27 -2.44
C THR A 22 -8.50 9.67 -1.04
N TYR A 23 -8.65 8.35 -0.92
CA TYR A 23 -8.58 7.65 0.36
C TYR A 23 -7.20 7.83 1.01
N LEU A 24 -6.12 7.58 0.27
CA LEU A 24 -4.76 7.68 0.77
C LEU A 24 -4.41 9.09 1.23
N LYS A 25 -4.89 10.13 0.53
CA LYS A 25 -4.75 11.53 1.00
C LYS A 25 -5.42 11.76 2.34
N GLY A 26 -6.66 11.28 2.52
CA GLY A 26 -7.34 11.38 3.82
C GLY A 26 -6.61 10.58 4.91
N LEU A 27 -6.04 9.43 4.55
CA LEU A 27 -5.26 8.61 5.48
C LEU A 27 -3.96 9.30 5.90
N GLN A 28 -3.32 10.11 5.03
CA GLN A 28 -2.11 10.89 5.38
C GLN A 28 -2.34 11.93 6.48
N GLU A 29 -3.56 12.44 6.63
CA GLU A 29 -3.92 13.32 7.76
C GLU A 29 -3.80 12.60 9.11
N VAL A 30 -3.96 11.27 9.09
CA VAL A 30 -3.99 10.43 10.29
C VAL A 30 -2.94 9.32 10.33
N ALA A 31 -1.94 9.35 9.44
CA ALA A 31 -0.83 8.40 9.45
C ALA A 31 0.48 9.14 9.18
N ASP A 32 1.53 8.77 9.89
CA ASP A 32 2.88 9.32 9.70
C ASP A 32 3.61 8.61 8.55
N ARG A 33 3.26 7.34 8.30
CA ARG A 33 3.78 6.51 7.22
C ARG A 33 2.69 5.59 6.71
N ILE A 34 2.62 5.42 5.38
CA ILE A 34 1.66 4.53 4.74
C ILE A 34 2.40 3.55 3.84
N ILE A 35 2.15 2.26 4.03
CA ILE A 35 2.55 1.21 3.10
C ILE A 35 1.34 0.79 2.28
N VAL A 36 1.40 1.04 0.98
CA VAL A 36 0.43 0.56 0.01
C VAL A 36 0.86 -0.81 -0.50
N ILE A 37 0.07 -1.83 -0.19
CA ILE A 37 0.32 -3.21 -0.58
C ILE A 37 -0.54 -3.54 -1.80
N ALA A 38 0.09 -3.63 -2.98
CA ALA A 38 -0.55 -4.04 -4.21
C ALA A 38 -0.46 -5.57 -4.34
N ASN A 39 -1.59 -6.25 -4.15
CA ASN A 39 -1.71 -7.67 -4.45
C ASN A 39 -1.84 -7.83 -5.98
N GLY A 40 -0.94 -8.60 -6.60
CA GLY A 40 -0.93 -8.87 -8.02
C GLY A 40 -0.34 -7.72 -8.85
N ASN A 41 -1.05 -7.35 -9.92
CA ASN A 41 -0.56 -6.35 -10.86
C ASN A 41 -0.61 -4.94 -10.27
N LEU A 42 0.38 -4.13 -10.64
CA LEU A 42 0.41 -2.69 -10.44
C LEU A 42 0.89 -2.06 -11.74
N SER A 43 0.07 -1.20 -12.35
CA SER A 43 0.47 -0.55 -13.59
C SER A 43 1.58 0.47 -13.36
N SER A 44 2.35 0.78 -14.40
CA SER A 44 3.40 1.81 -14.35
C SER A 44 2.85 3.17 -13.94
N GLU A 45 1.65 3.52 -14.44
CA GLU A 45 0.98 4.78 -14.13
C GLU A 45 0.49 4.79 -12.69
N GLY A 46 -0.05 3.66 -12.22
CA GLY A 46 -0.49 3.49 -10.84
C GLY A 46 0.68 3.61 -9.85
N LYS A 47 1.80 2.94 -10.13
CA LYS A 47 3.03 3.03 -9.33
C LYS A 47 3.52 4.48 -9.25
N LYS A 48 3.65 5.16 -10.39
CA LYS A 48 4.04 6.58 -10.45
C LYS A 48 3.09 7.49 -9.67
N ALA A 49 1.78 7.21 -9.69
CA ALA A 49 0.80 7.99 -8.94
C ALA A 49 0.97 7.84 -7.43
N LEU A 50 1.26 6.62 -6.95
CA LEU A 50 1.55 6.34 -5.54
C LEU A 50 2.89 6.95 -5.11
N GLU A 51 3.95 6.81 -5.93
CA GLU A 51 5.25 7.44 -5.67
C GLU A 51 5.13 8.97 -5.53
N ARG A 52 4.37 9.62 -6.41
CA ARG A 52 4.09 11.07 -6.31
C ARG A 52 3.29 11.45 -5.07
N LEU A 53 2.48 10.54 -4.54
CA LEU A 53 1.74 10.75 -3.31
C LEU A 53 2.66 10.64 -2.07
N GLY A 54 3.87 10.10 -2.22
CA GLY A 54 4.83 9.95 -1.13
C GLY A 54 4.52 8.78 -0.19
N VAL A 55 3.81 7.76 -0.68
CA VAL A 55 3.57 6.52 0.08
C VAL A 55 4.58 5.45 -0.33
N ASP A 56 4.90 4.55 0.59
CA ASP A 56 5.71 3.37 0.27
C ASP A 56 4.85 2.34 -0.45
N VAL A 57 5.44 1.60 -1.39
CA VAL A 57 4.70 0.62 -2.21
C VAL A 57 5.36 -0.76 -2.10
N LEU A 58 4.57 -1.73 -1.66
CA LEU A 58 4.92 -3.15 -1.65
C LEU A 58 4.04 -3.88 -2.66
N GLN A 59 4.61 -4.32 -3.78
CA GLN A 59 3.91 -5.20 -4.73
C GLN A 59 4.23 -6.66 -4.38
N ARG A 60 3.21 -7.52 -4.34
CA ARG A 60 3.36 -8.95 -4.04
C ARG A 60 2.43 -9.80 -4.89
N GLU A 61 2.67 -11.11 -4.94
CA GLU A 61 1.71 -12.04 -5.56
C GLU A 61 0.35 -12.01 -4.84
N ASN A 62 -0.74 -12.08 -5.62
CA ASN A 62 -2.09 -12.21 -5.06
C ASN A 62 -2.39 -13.67 -4.67
N ARG A 63 -1.69 -14.17 -3.65
CA ARG A 63 -1.86 -15.53 -3.13
C ARG A 63 -1.92 -15.53 -1.61
N GLY A 64 -2.69 -16.47 -1.04
CA GLY A 64 -2.83 -16.68 0.40
C GLY A 64 -4.12 -16.08 0.95
N ILE A 65 -4.13 -15.81 2.25
CA ILE A 65 -5.27 -15.18 2.95
C ILE A 65 -5.20 -13.66 2.88
N ASP A 66 -6.35 -13.02 3.07
CA ASP A 66 -6.52 -11.56 2.89
C ASP A 66 -5.53 -10.74 3.75
N PHE A 67 -5.48 -11.01 5.06
CA PHE A 67 -4.51 -10.38 5.98
C PHE A 67 -3.05 -10.81 5.77
N GLY A 68 -2.77 -11.74 4.86
CA GLY A 68 -1.40 -12.12 4.49
C GLY A 68 -0.60 -10.97 3.88
N ALA A 69 -1.29 -9.99 3.27
CA ALA A 69 -0.67 -8.75 2.78
C ALA A 69 -0.04 -7.93 3.91
N TRP A 70 -0.67 -7.87 5.08
CA TRP A 70 -0.17 -7.12 6.23
C TRP A 70 1.03 -7.80 6.85
N LYS A 71 1.00 -9.14 6.94
CA LYS A 71 2.18 -9.92 7.32
C LYS A 71 3.35 -9.63 6.37
N ALA A 72 3.11 -9.62 5.06
CA ALA A 72 4.17 -9.30 4.10
C ALA A 72 4.74 -7.89 4.30
N ALA A 73 3.91 -6.91 4.68
CA ALA A 73 4.39 -5.57 5.03
C ALA A 73 5.23 -5.57 6.31
N PHE A 74 4.81 -6.29 7.36
CA PHE A 74 5.63 -6.47 8.58
C PHE A 74 6.97 -7.15 8.27
N ASP A 75 6.97 -8.22 7.48
CA ASP A 75 8.19 -8.92 7.08
C ASP A 75 9.11 -8.02 6.23
N HIS A 76 8.54 -7.16 5.37
CA HIS A 76 9.27 -6.21 4.53
C HIS A 76 9.92 -5.08 5.34
N LEU A 77 9.19 -4.54 6.33
CA LEU A 77 9.68 -3.45 7.18
C LEU A 77 10.66 -3.95 8.25
N GLY A 78 10.44 -5.16 8.77
CA GLY A 78 11.13 -5.67 9.94
C GLY A 78 10.53 -5.14 11.25
N TRP A 79 10.61 -5.95 12.31
CA TRP A 79 9.96 -5.69 13.60
C TRP A 79 10.45 -4.44 14.34
N SER A 80 11.62 -3.90 14.01
CA SER A 80 12.12 -2.66 14.63
C SER A 80 11.44 -1.39 14.11
N GLU A 81 10.75 -1.49 12.97
CA GLU A 81 10.10 -0.36 12.27
C GLU A 81 8.59 -0.29 12.52
N VAL A 82 8.05 -1.17 13.37
CA VAL A 82 6.62 -1.42 13.58
C VAL A 82 6.20 -1.14 15.01
#